data_AF-A0A6P7ZVH3-F1
#
_entry.id   AF-A0A6P7ZVH3-F1
#
_cell.length_a   1.000
_cell.length_b   1.000
_cell.length_c   1.000
_cell.angle_alpha   90.00
_cell.angle_beta   90.00
_cell.angle_gamma   90.00
#
_symmetry.space_group_name_H-M   'P 1'
#
loop_
_entity.id
_entity.type
_entity.pdbx_description
1 polymer ?
#
loop_
_entity_poly.entity_id
_entity_poly.type
_entity_poly.pdbx_seq_one_letter_code
_entity_poly.pdbx_strand_id
1 'polypeptide(L)'
;MVKARKASGKGVKAPAAAEKSQGGKSSIVAPKKGRGSRKPAPLPAKQEQKEGEEEQPLLELGAQRQRWLSFLKQRSLSTEEAAKLLLDSFEYKGLVKYTGGCHCGAVRFEVWASTDLHVFDCNCSICVKKQNRHFIVPAARFKLLKGSNNLTTYTFNTHKAKHTFCKTCGVQSFYTPRSNPDGYGVAPHCLDDDGTVHSIDVEQINGKEWEKAMKEHKTIRGMSKS
;
A
#
# COMPACT_ATOMS: atom_id res chain seq x y z
N MET A 1 22.83 41.10 32.93
CA MET A 1 21.89 41.32 34.06
C MET A 1 20.81 42.30 33.63
N VAL A 2 19.57 42.14 34.15
CA VAL A 2 18.33 42.91 33.89
C VAL A 2 17.54 42.43 32.65
N LYS A 3 16.27 41.98 32.68
CA LYS A 3 15.29 41.60 33.73
C LYS A 3 14.26 40.70 33.04
N ALA A 4 13.95 39.53 33.61
CA ALA A 4 12.89 38.63 33.15
C ALA A 4 11.50 39.20 33.49
N ARG A 5 10.57 39.20 32.52
CA ARG A 5 9.15 39.50 32.75
C ARG A 5 8.37 38.20 32.97
N LYS A 6 7.80 38.05 34.17
CA LYS A 6 6.80 37.04 34.53
C LYS A 6 5.49 37.32 33.78
N ALA A 7 4.92 36.30 33.13
CA ALA A 7 3.52 36.27 32.73
C ALA A 7 2.81 35.14 33.47
N SER A 8 1.85 35.55 34.29
CA SER A 8 0.97 34.75 35.15
C SER A 8 -0.01 33.91 34.34
N GLY A 9 -0.18 32.65 34.73
CA GLY A 9 -1.10 31.70 34.13
C GLY A 9 -2.57 31.95 34.45
N LYS A 10 -3.43 31.43 33.58
CA LYS A 10 -4.79 31.01 33.90
C LYS A 10 -5.00 29.63 33.31
N GLY A 11 -5.02 28.63 34.19
CA GLY A 11 -5.43 27.27 33.85
C GLY A 11 -6.93 27.21 33.60
N VAL A 12 -7.34 26.44 32.60
CA VAL A 12 -8.74 26.05 32.40
C VAL A 12 -8.82 24.54 32.55
N LYS A 13 -9.61 24.13 33.52
CA LYS A 13 -9.85 22.76 33.99
C LYS A 13 -10.50 21.88 32.90
N ALA A 14 -10.05 20.63 32.84
CA ALA A 14 -10.82 19.53 32.26
C ALA A 14 -12.01 19.16 33.16
N PRO A 15 -13.13 18.65 32.61
CA PRO A 15 -14.10 17.92 33.40
C PRO A 15 -13.85 16.41 33.29
N ALA A 16 -13.73 15.77 34.45
CA ALA A 16 -13.98 14.36 34.66
C ALA A 16 -15.31 14.21 35.42
N ALA A 17 -16.16 13.27 35.01
CA ALA A 17 -17.19 12.69 35.86
C ALA A 17 -17.59 11.30 35.32
N ALA A 18 -17.41 10.29 36.19
CA ALA A 18 -18.04 8.97 36.18
C ALA A 18 -19.57 9.12 36.43
N GLU A 19 -20.47 8.14 36.40
CA GLU A 19 -20.44 6.71 36.70
C GLU A 19 -21.86 6.15 36.42
N LYS A 20 -21.98 4.85 36.09
CA LYS A 20 -22.96 3.87 36.67
C LYS A 20 -23.13 2.66 35.75
N SER A 21 -22.38 1.59 36.05
CA SER A 21 -22.70 0.22 35.65
C SER A 21 -23.37 -0.48 36.84
N GLN A 22 -24.65 -0.84 36.69
CA GLN A 22 -25.34 -1.70 37.66
C GLN A 22 -25.09 -3.17 37.31
N GLY A 23 -24.63 -3.93 38.30
CA GLY A 23 -24.47 -5.38 38.24
C GLY A 23 -25.79 -6.13 38.44
N GLY A 24 -25.89 -7.29 37.78
CA GLY A 24 -26.88 -8.33 38.02
C GLY A 24 -26.19 -9.62 38.43
N LYS A 25 -26.60 -10.18 39.57
CA LYS A 25 -25.96 -11.23 40.36
C LYS A 25 -26.03 -12.62 39.75
N SER A 26 -25.04 -13.45 40.13
CA SER A 26 -25.01 -14.91 40.04
C SER A 26 -26.23 -15.61 40.61
N SER A 27 -26.55 -16.77 40.03
CA SER A 27 -27.15 -17.89 40.76
C SER A 27 -26.61 -19.21 40.21
N ILE A 28 -25.78 -19.83 41.06
CA ILE A 28 -25.30 -21.21 40.96
C ILE A 28 -26.41 -22.11 41.51
N VAL A 29 -26.92 -23.07 40.73
CA VAL A 29 -27.54 -24.29 41.25
C VAL A 29 -27.25 -25.45 40.28
N ALA A 30 -26.51 -26.45 40.74
CA ALA A 30 -26.45 -27.78 40.16
C ALA A 30 -27.48 -28.69 40.86
N PRO A 31 -28.03 -29.71 40.18
CA PRO A 31 -27.82 -31.06 40.72
C PRO A 31 -27.62 -32.18 39.68
N LYS A 32 -26.58 -32.98 39.96
CA LYS A 32 -26.43 -34.45 39.96
C LYS A 32 -27.10 -35.34 38.88
N LYS A 33 -26.19 -35.98 38.12
CA LYS A 33 -26.01 -37.43 37.83
C LYS A 33 -27.18 -38.24 37.23
N GLY A 34 -26.97 -38.69 36.00
CA GLY A 34 -27.61 -39.87 35.39
C GLY A 34 -26.65 -40.60 34.45
N ARG A 35 -26.42 -41.89 34.73
CA ARG A 35 -25.52 -42.84 34.03
C ARG A 35 -25.90 -43.06 32.55
N GLY A 36 -24.91 -43.37 31.73
CA GLY A 36 -25.14 -44.02 30.43
C GLY A 36 -23.97 -43.94 29.46
N SER A 37 -22.85 -44.58 29.77
CA SER A 37 -21.74 -44.81 28.84
C SER A 37 -22.19 -45.73 27.70
N ARG A 38 -22.61 -45.15 26.57
CA ARG A 38 -22.75 -45.87 25.30
C ARG A 38 -21.43 -45.75 24.53
N LYS A 39 -20.78 -46.88 24.27
CA LYS A 39 -19.64 -46.96 23.34
C LYS A 39 -20.11 -46.49 21.95
N PRO A 40 -19.36 -45.62 21.24
CA PRO A 40 -19.68 -45.31 19.85
C PRO A 40 -19.45 -46.57 18.99
N ALA A 41 -20.38 -46.84 18.10
CA ALA A 41 -20.28 -47.90 17.10
C ALA A 41 -19.12 -47.61 16.12
N PRO A 42 -18.47 -48.65 15.55
CA PRO A 42 -17.42 -48.43 14.56
C PRO A 42 -18.02 -47.79 13.32
N LEU A 43 -17.42 -46.67 12.88
CA LEU A 43 -17.72 -46.05 11.59
C LEU A 43 -17.33 -47.03 10.47
N PRO A 44 -18.13 -47.20 9.40
CA PRO A 44 -17.75 -48.03 8.28
C PRO A 44 -16.49 -47.47 7.61
N ALA A 45 -15.59 -48.38 7.24
CA ALA A 45 -14.35 -48.07 6.55
C ALA A 45 -14.64 -47.20 5.31
N LYS A 46 -14.11 -45.97 5.31
CA LYS A 46 -14.08 -45.13 4.11
C LYS A 46 -13.23 -45.86 3.08
N GLN A 47 -13.85 -46.22 1.96
CA GLN A 47 -13.14 -46.64 0.77
C GLN A 47 -12.20 -45.50 0.36
N GLU A 48 -10.90 -45.79 0.34
CA GLU A 48 -9.88 -44.90 -0.23
C GLU A 48 -10.19 -44.74 -1.73
N GLN A 49 -10.87 -43.65 -2.05
CA GLN A 49 -10.86 -43.13 -3.40
C GLN A 49 -9.44 -42.61 -3.63
N LYS A 50 -8.66 -43.32 -4.45
CA LYS A 50 -7.50 -42.72 -5.12
C LYS A 50 -8.05 -41.61 -6.01
N GLU A 51 -8.06 -40.39 -5.48
CA GLU A 51 -8.10 -39.18 -6.29
C GLU A 51 -6.90 -39.28 -7.23
N GLY A 52 -7.19 -39.42 -8.52
CA GLY A 52 -6.18 -39.35 -9.55
C GLY A 52 -5.47 -38.00 -9.40
N GLU A 53 -4.15 -38.04 -9.38
CA GLU A 53 -3.33 -36.87 -9.62
C GLU A 53 -3.83 -36.27 -10.95
N GLU A 54 -4.54 -35.15 -10.89
CA GLU A 54 -4.76 -34.29 -12.05
C GLU A 54 -3.38 -33.86 -12.51
N GLU A 55 -2.84 -34.60 -13.47
CA GLU A 55 -1.66 -34.24 -14.22
C GLU A 55 -1.99 -32.93 -14.94
N GLN A 56 -1.59 -31.80 -14.34
CA GLN A 56 -1.70 -30.49 -14.95
C GLN A 56 -1.10 -30.59 -16.36
N PRO A 57 -1.85 -30.23 -17.43
CA PRO A 57 -1.39 -30.48 -18.79
C PRO A 57 -0.01 -29.86 -18.99
N LEU A 58 0.97 -30.73 -19.26
CA LEU A 58 2.33 -30.32 -19.61
C LEU A 58 2.22 -29.38 -20.81
N LEU A 59 2.52 -28.09 -20.59
CA LEU A 59 2.45 -27.04 -21.59
C LEU A 59 3.25 -27.45 -22.84
N GLU A 60 2.59 -27.85 -23.93
CA GLU A 60 3.26 -28.27 -25.17
C GLU A 60 3.82 -27.05 -25.94
N LEU A 61 5.02 -26.64 -25.56
CA LEU A 61 5.69 -25.45 -26.12
C LEU A 61 6.30 -25.67 -27.52
N GLY A 62 6.21 -26.88 -28.08
CA GLY A 62 6.76 -27.22 -29.40
C GLY A 62 8.20 -26.74 -29.61
N ALA A 63 8.45 -26.02 -30.72
CA ALA A 63 9.76 -25.45 -31.07
C ALA A 63 10.32 -24.45 -30.04
N GLN A 64 9.51 -23.98 -29.07
CA GLN A 64 9.93 -23.03 -28.04
C GLN A 64 10.51 -23.72 -26.79
N ARG A 65 10.34 -25.04 -26.63
CA ARG A 65 10.69 -25.78 -25.41
C ARG A 65 12.13 -25.55 -24.94
N GLN A 66 13.10 -25.61 -25.85
CA GLN A 66 14.52 -25.44 -25.47
C GLN A 66 14.83 -24.01 -25.02
N ARG A 67 14.21 -23.00 -25.66
CA ARG A 67 14.35 -21.59 -25.26
C ARG A 67 13.72 -21.34 -23.89
N TRP A 68 12.57 -21.94 -23.62
CA TRP A 68 11.90 -21.87 -22.32
C TRP A 68 12.74 -22.49 -21.19
N LEU A 69 13.25 -23.71 -21.39
CA LEU A 69 14.11 -24.37 -20.39
C LEU A 69 15.39 -23.57 -20.11
N SER A 70 16.00 -23.01 -21.16
CA SER A 70 17.17 -22.13 -21.02
C SER A 70 16.83 -20.86 -20.23
N PHE A 71 15.67 -20.25 -20.52
CA PHE A 71 15.18 -19.08 -19.79
C PHE A 71 14.94 -19.37 -18.30
N LEU A 72 14.24 -20.46 -17.97
CA LEU A 72 13.99 -20.88 -16.57
C LEU A 72 15.30 -21.11 -15.82
N LYS A 73 16.25 -21.83 -16.44
CA LYS A 73 17.55 -22.11 -15.86
C LYS A 73 18.36 -20.83 -15.62
N GLN A 74 18.44 -19.95 -16.62
CA GLN A 74 19.20 -18.71 -16.54
C GLN A 74 18.64 -17.74 -15.51
N ARG A 75 17.31 -17.69 -15.35
CA ARG A 75 16.63 -16.83 -14.38
C ARG A 75 16.41 -17.51 -13.02
N SER A 76 16.71 -18.80 -12.91
CA SER A 76 16.45 -19.62 -11.71
C SER A 76 15.00 -19.52 -11.23
N LEU A 77 14.05 -19.62 -12.16
CA LEU A 77 12.61 -19.51 -11.90
C LEU A 77 11.91 -20.86 -12.01
N SER A 78 10.89 -21.06 -11.18
CA SER A 78 9.83 -22.05 -11.42
C SER A 78 8.95 -21.65 -12.62
N THR A 79 8.19 -22.62 -13.14
CA THR A 79 7.21 -22.38 -14.21
C THR A 79 6.20 -21.30 -13.81
N GLU A 80 5.74 -21.30 -12.56
CA GLU A 80 4.78 -20.32 -12.04
C GLU A 80 5.39 -18.91 -11.97
N GLU A 81 6.60 -18.77 -11.44
CA GLU A 81 7.29 -17.48 -11.36
C GLU A 81 7.60 -16.90 -12.74
N ALA A 82 7.96 -17.77 -13.68
CA ALA A 82 8.18 -17.40 -15.06
C ALA A 82 6.89 -16.95 -15.77
N ALA A 83 5.77 -17.64 -15.53
CA ALA A 83 4.47 -17.21 -16.03
C ALA A 83 4.08 -15.84 -15.47
N LYS A 84 4.27 -15.61 -14.16
CA LYS A 84 4.06 -14.30 -13.53
C LYS A 84 4.94 -13.22 -14.16
N LEU A 85 6.24 -13.50 -14.35
CA LEU A 85 7.16 -12.56 -14.98
C LEU A 85 6.72 -12.20 -16.42
N LEU A 86 6.27 -13.19 -17.19
CA LEU A 86 5.81 -12.97 -18.56
C LEU A 86 4.51 -12.15 -18.60
N LEU A 87 3.56 -12.45 -17.70
CA LEU A 87 2.33 -11.66 -17.55
C LEU A 87 2.64 -10.23 -17.15
N ASP A 88 3.51 -10.03 -16.15
CA ASP A 88 3.97 -8.71 -15.72
C ASP A 88 4.66 -7.96 -16.87
N SER A 89 5.53 -8.64 -17.63
CA SER A 89 6.24 -8.03 -18.78
C SER A 89 5.30 -7.65 -19.93
N PHE A 90 4.20 -8.38 -20.08
CA PHE A 90 3.15 -8.09 -21.06
C PHE A 90 2.28 -6.91 -20.60
N GLU A 91 1.83 -6.92 -19.35
CA GLU A 91 0.94 -5.90 -18.78
C GLU A 91 1.64 -4.57 -18.53
N TYR A 92 2.92 -4.60 -18.11
CA TYR A 92 3.72 -3.43 -17.73
C TYR A 92 4.89 -3.21 -18.68
N LYS A 93 4.66 -3.36 -19.98
CA LYS A 93 5.71 -3.21 -21.00
C LYS A 93 6.45 -1.87 -20.87
N GLY A 94 7.78 -1.95 -20.74
CA GLY A 94 8.65 -0.78 -20.59
C GLY A 94 8.69 -0.19 -19.18
N LEU A 95 8.10 -0.87 -18.19
CA LEU A 95 8.16 -0.49 -16.79
C LEU A 95 8.99 -1.50 -16.01
N VAL A 96 9.47 -1.06 -14.85
CA VAL A 96 10.15 -1.89 -13.87
C VAL A 96 9.40 -1.84 -12.54
N LYS A 97 9.52 -2.91 -11.76
CA LYS A 97 8.91 -2.99 -10.44
C LYS A 97 9.87 -2.43 -9.40
N TYR A 98 9.44 -1.37 -8.74
CA TYR A 98 10.10 -0.85 -7.55
C TYR A 98 9.43 -1.36 -6.29
N THR A 99 10.21 -1.46 -5.22
CA THR A 99 9.67 -1.51 -3.86
C THR A 99 9.98 -0.21 -3.15
N GLY A 100 9.25 0.08 -2.09
CA GLY A 100 9.48 1.27 -1.29
C GLY A 100 8.70 1.25 0.00
N GLY A 101 8.82 2.33 0.77
CA GLY A 101 8.13 2.42 2.04
C GLY A 101 8.38 3.71 2.80
N CYS A 102 7.82 3.74 4.00
CA CYS A 102 8.17 4.78 4.96
C CYS A 102 9.51 4.46 5.64
N HIS A 103 10.14 5.47 6.24
CA HIS A 103 11.44 5.33 6.92
C HIS A 103 11.52 4.17 7.94
N CYS A 104 10.49 3.97 8.77
CA CYS A 104 10.53 2.92 9.82
C CYS A 104 10.17 1.50 9.30
N GLY A 105 9.92 1.34 8.00
CA GLY A 105 9.55 0.05 7.40
C GLY A 105 8.16 -0.49 7.79
N ALA A 106 7.38 0.26 8.57
CA ALA A 106 6.03 -0.16 8.97
C ALA A 106 5.03 -0.13 7.81
N VAL A 107 5.27 0.73 6.82
CA VAL A 107 4.52 0.83 5.55
C VAL A 107 5.43 0.42 4.41
N ARG A 108 4.99 -0.54 3.59
CA ARG A 108 5.75 -1.07 2.44
C ARG A 108 4.81 -1.23 1.25
N PHE A 109 5.30 -0.93 0.05
CA PHE A 109 4.55 -1.04 -1.19
C PHE A 109 5.44 -1.56 -2.34
N GLU A 110 4.80 -2.00 -3.40
CA GLU A 110 5.41 -2.18 -4.73
C GLU A 110 4.70 -1.28 -5.75
N VAL A 111 5.45 -0.85 -6.76
CA VAL A 111 4.94 0.00 -7.83
C VAL A 111 5.64 -0.29 -9.16
N TRP A 112 4.87 -0.37 -10.25
CA TRP A 112 5.39 -0.44 -11.61
C TRP A 112 5.50 0.97 -12.20
N ALA A 113 6.72 1.38 -12.56
CA ALA A 113 7.00 2.70 -13.12
C ALA A 113 8.18 2.67 -14.11
N SER A 114 8.36 3.76 -14.86
CA SER A 114 9.50 3.94 -15.77
C SER A 114 10.83 3.99 -15.00
N THR A 115 11.94 3.66 -15.66
CA THR A 115 13.30 3.97 -15.18
C THR A 115 13.59 5.47 -15.24
N ASP A 116 12.90 6.18 -16.14
CA ASP A 116 12.95 7.63 -16.29
C ASP A 116 11.70 8.25 -15.65
N LEU A 117 11.85 8.76 -14.44
CA LEU A 117 10.72 9.24 -13.62
C LEU A 117 10.38 10.70 -13.96
N HIS A 118 9.14 10.94 -14.37
CA HIS A 118 8.57 12.29 -14.47
C HIS A 118 7.97 12.69 -13.12
N VAL A 119 8.68 13.57 -12.40
CA VAL A 119 8.34 14.01 -11.04
C VAL A 119 7.74 15.41 -11.08
N PHE A 120 6.65 15.60 -10.34
CA PHE A 120 6.02 16.91 -10.15
C PHE A 120 6.43 17.53 -8.82
N ASP A 121 6.84 18.80 -8.85
CA ASP A 121 7.18 19.61 -7.68
C ASP A 121 6.22 20.79 -7.57
N CYS A 122 5.38 20.77 -6.53
CA CYS A 122 4.25 21.70 -6.40
C CYS A 122 4.49 22.72 -5.29
N ASN A 123 4.29 24.00 -5.61
CA ASN A 123 4.55 25.10 -4.68
C ASN A 123 3.37 25.48 -3.73
N CYS A 124 2.32 24.66 -3.65
CA CYS A 124 1.21 24.94 -2.72
C CYS A 124 1.64 24.78 -1.26
N SER A 125 0.90 25.38 -0.33
CA SER A 125 1.30 25.50 1.07
C SER A 125 1.64 24.16 1.75
N ILE A 126 0.88 23.09 1.48
CA ILE A 126 1.15 21.76 2.04
C ILE A 126 2.34 21.08 1.35
N CYS A 127 2.46 21.20 0.02
CA CYS A 127 3.51 20.53 -0.75
C CYS A 127 4.88 21.12 -0.43
N VAL A 128 4.98 22.45 -0.27
CA VAL A 128 6.22 23.12 0.18
C VAL A 128 6.62 22.65 1.57
N LYS A 129 5.67 22.56 2.51
CA LYS A 129 5.96 22.10 3.88
C LYS A 129 6.38 20.63 3.94
N LYS A 130 5.84 19.79 3.05
CA LYS A 130 6.16 18.36 2.98
C LYS A 130 7.33 18.03 2.07
N GLN A 131 7.83 18.98 1.27
CA GLN A 131 8.72 18.71 0.15
C GLN A 131 8.14 17.61 -0.78
N ASN A 132 6.85 17.73 -1.11
CA ASN A 132 6.06 16.68 -1.76
C ASN A 132 6.34 16.57 -3.28
N ARG A 133 7.54 16.12 -3.63
CA ARG A 133 7.91 15.70 -4.97
C ARG A 133 7.41 14.29 -5.23
N HIS A 134 6.72 14.08 -6.35
CA HIS A 134 6.12 12.78 -6.66
C HIS A 134 5.96 12.52 -8.14
N PHE A 135 6.14 11.28 -8.58
CA PHE A 135 5.64 10.80 -9.87
C PHE A 135 4.27 10.14 -9.66
N ILE A 136 3.46 10.04 -10.72
CA ILE A 136 2.09 9.54 -10.65
C ILE A 136 1.97 8.22 -11.40
N VAL A 137 1.29 7.26 -10.79
CA VAL A 137 0.94 5.97 -11.41
C VAL A 137 -0.55 5.67 -11.29
N PRO A 138 -1.15 4.94 -12.25
CA PRO A 138 -2.48 4.36 -12.10
C PRO A 138 -2.57 3.43 -10.88
N ALA A 139 -3.74 3.33 -10.26
CA ALA A 139 -3.93 2.43 -9.11
C ALA A 139 -3.59 0.97 -9.42
N ALA A 140 -3.83 0.50 -10.65
CA ALA A 140 -3.49 -0.85 -11.10
C ALA A 140 -1.98 -1.16 -11.00
N ARG A 141 -1.12 -0.13 -11.06
CA ARG A 141 0.35 -0.27 -11.00
C ARG A 141 0.89 -0.19 -9.58
N PHE A 142 0.06 0.00 -8.56
CA PHE A 142 0.49 0.19 -7.18
C PHE A 142 -0.15 -0.87 -6.28
N LYS A 143 0.65 -1.42 -5.37
CA LYS A 143 0.14 -2.35 -4.36
C LYS A 143 0.76 -2.09 -3.00
N LEU A 144 -0.09 -1.89 -2.00
CA LEU A 144 0.33 -1.84 -0.61
C LEU A 144 0.64 -3.25 -0.11
N LEU A 145 1.88 -3.49 0.32
CA LEU A 145 2.35 -4.78 0.81
C LEU A 145 2.18 -4.92 2.34
N LYS A 146 2.37 -3.82 3.08
CA LYS A 146 2.32 -3.80 4.55
C LYS A 146 1.89 -2.43 5.07
N GLY A 147 1.23 -2.42 6.23
CA GLY A 147 1.09 -1.21 7.03
C GLY A 147 -0.21 -0.43 6.84
N SER A 148 -1.26 -1.04 6.27
CA SER A 148 -2.58 -0.43 6.11
C SER A 148 -3.09 0.23 7.40
N ASN A 149 -2.96 -0.47 8.53
CA ASN A 149 -3.38 0.02 9.85
C ASN A 149 -2.49 1.16 10.40
N ASN A 150 -1.26 1.26 9.88
CA ASN A 150 -0.27 2.26 10.29
C ASN A 150 -0.30 3.52 9.41
N LEU A 151 -1.22 3.58 8.45
CA LEU A 151 -1.47 4.77 7.63
C LEU A 151 -2.52 5.66 8.28
N THR A 152 -2.28 6.97 8.26
CA THR A 152 -3.29 8.00 8.53
C THR A 152 -3.42 8.91 7.32
N THR A 153 -4.54 9.62 7.22
CA THR A 153 -4.83 10.50 6.09
C THR A 153 -5.21 11.89 6.59
N TYR A 154 -4.61 12.90 6.00
CA TYR A 154 -5.01 14.29 6.15
C TYR A 154 -5.64 14.81 4.84
N THR A 155 -6.80 15.47 4.94
CA THR A 155 -7.46 16.13 3.82
C THR A 155 -7.87 17.54 4.21
N PHE A 156 -7.91 18.45 3.24
CA PHE A 156 -8.30 19.84 3.44
C PHE A 156 -8.80 20.44 2.11
N ASN A 157 -9.32 21.67 2.16
CA ASN A 157 -9.82 22.41 1.02
C ASN A 157 -10.91 21.63 0.26
N THR A 158 -10.60 21.07 -0.91
CA THR A 158 -11.57 20.28 -1.70
C THR A 158 -11.76 18.85 -1.21
N HIS A 159 -10.94 18.41 -0.24
CA HIS A 159 -10.89 17.03 0.26
C HIS A 159 -10.62 15.93 -0.79
N LYS A 160 -10.27 16.32 -2.03
CA LYS A 160 -9.94 15.39 -3.12
C LYS A 160 -8.56 14.77 -2.96
N ALA A 161 -7.56 15.58 -2.59
CA ALA A 161 -6.24 15.05 -2.26
C ALA A 161 -6.30 14.33 -0.91
N LYS A 162 -5.82 13.09 -0.87
CA LYS A 162 -5.68 12.30 0.36
C LYS A 162 -4.20 12.21 0.69
N HIS A 163 -3.75 13.06 1.61
CA HIS A 163 -2.37 13.04 2.07
C HIS A 163 -2.17 11.92 3.10
N THR A 164 -1.84 10.73 2.59
CA THR A 164 -1.67 9.50 3.36
C THR A 164 -0.23 9.36 3.85
N PHE A 165 0.00 9.10 5.14
CA PHE A 165 1.36 8.97 5.68
C PHE A 165 1.43 8.02 6.87
N CYS A 166 2.64 7.57 7.18
CA CYS A 166 2.91 6.66 8.30
C CYS A 166 2.66 7.37 9.64
N LYS A 167 1.81 6.80 10.51
CA LYS A 167 1.54 7.31 11.86
C LYS A 167 2.76 7.23 12.78
N THR A 168 3.67 6.30 12.53
CA THR A 168 4.86 6.08 13.38
C THR A 168 5.97 7.07 13.09
N CYS A 169 6.33 7.28 11.82
CA CYS A 169 7.49 8.12 11.44
C CYS A 169 7.13 9.38 10.66
N GLY A 170 5.85 9.62 10.35
CA GLY A 170 5.39 10.81 9.63
C GLY A 170 5.67 10.83 8.11
N VAL A 171 6.46 9.89 7.58
CA VAL A 171 6.81 9.86 6.16
C VAL A 171 5.59 9.59 5.27
N GLN A 172 5.40 10.44 4.27
CA GLN A 172 4.44 10.28 3.18
C GLN A 172 5.15 9.64 1.99
N SER A 173 5.18 8.30 1.95
CA SER A 173 5.84 7.58 0.85
C SER A 173 4.99 7.52 -0.42
N PHE A 174 3.67 7.62 -0.27
CA PHE A 174 2.72 7.81 -1.37
C PHE A 174 1.47 8.54 -0.87
N TYR A 175 0.66 9.08 -1.78
CA TYR A 175 -0.61 9.72 -1.47
C TYR A 175 -1.55 9.71 -2.67
N THR A 176 -2.83 10.07 -2.49
CA THR A 176 -3.75 10.27 -3.62
C THR A 176 -3.77 11.75 -4.02
N PRO A 177 -3.25 12.14 -5.20
CA PRO A 177 -3.20 13.53 -5.64
C PRO A 177 -4.57 14.05 -6.08
N ARG A 178 -4.80 15.38 -5.97
CA ARG A 178 -6.04 16.03 -6.45
C ARG A 178 -6.20 15.90 -7.98
N SER A 179 -5.10 15.92 -8.72
CA SER A 179 -5.10 15.86 -10.19
C SER A 179 -5.46 14.48 -10.75
N ASN A 180 -5.15 13.43 -9.99
CA ASN A 180 -5.26 12.03 -10.42
C ASN A 180 -5.83 11.18 -9.25
N PRO A 181 -7.12 11.36 -8.91
CA PRO A 181 -7.74 10.74 -7.72
C PRO A 181 -7.90 9.21 -7.82
N ASP A 182 -7.76 8.68 -9.03
CA ASP A 182 -7.77 7.28 -9.46
C ASP A 182 -6.37 6.63 -9.47
N GLY A 183 -5.34 7.36 -9.02
CA GLY A 183 -3.98 6.86 -8.93
C GLY A 183 -3.26 7.28 -7.65
N TYR A 184 -1.96 7.05 -7.64
CA TYR A 184 -1.08 7.37 -6.52
C TYR A 184 0.06 8.26 -6.98
N GLY A 185 0.34 9.30 -6.20
CA GLY A 185 1.59 10.03 -6.25
C GLY A 185 2.60 9.36 -5.33
N VAL A 186 3.71 8.86 -5.86
CA VAL A 186 4.77 8.16 -5.12
C VAL A 186 5.97 9.08 -4.97
N ALA A 187 6.49 9.20 -3.75
CA ALA A 187 7.67 9.99 -3.47
C ALA A 187 8.92 9.22 -3.97
N PRO A 188 9.72 9.77 -4.90
CA PRO A 188 10.86 9.05 -5.48
C PRO A 188 11.93 8.71 -4.43
N HIS A 189 12.12 9.58 -3.44
CA HIS A 189 13.06 9.36 -2.32
C HIS A 189 12.59 8.30 -1.30
N CYS A 190 11.41 7.69 -1.51
CA CYS A 190 10.89 6.59 -0.69
C CYS A 190 10.92 5.25 -1.43
N LEU A 191 11.48 5.19 -2.64
CA LEU A 191 11.79 3.95 -3.33
C LEU A 191 13.05 3.34 -2.71
N ASP A 192 13.06 2.02 -2.56
CA ASP A 192 14.28 1.27 -2.26
C ASP A 192 15.04 1.06 -3.57
N ASP A 193 15.56 2.16 -4.13
CA ASP A 193 16.27 2.14 -5.41
C ASP A 193 17.69 1.61 -5.23
N ASP A 194 18.04 0.61 -6.03
CA ASP A 194 19.35 -0.05 -6.10
C ASP A 194 20.15 0.37 -7.34
N GLY A 195 19.83 1.52 -7.91
CA GLY A 195 20.39 2.03 -9.17
C GLY A 195 19.54 1.72 -10.40
N THR A 196 18.30 1.30 -10.19
CA THR A 196 17.32 1.02 -11.25
C THR A 196 16.72 2.32 -11.82
N VAL A 197 16.60 3.38 -11.01
CA VAL A 197 16.19 4.70 -11.51
C VAL A 197 17.31 5.28 -12.37
N HIS A 198 17.03 5.47 -13.66
CA HIS A 198 17.99 6.02 -14.61
C HIS A 198 18.02 7.55 -14.58
N SER A 199 16.86 8.19 -14.61
CA SER A 199 16.75 9.65 -14.64
C SER A 199 15.50 10.15 -13.90
N ILE A 200 15.57 11.41 -13.45
CA ILE A 200 14.45 12.12 -12.83
C ILE A 200 14.32 13.47 -13.52
N ASP A 201 13.23 13.65 -14.27
CA ASP A 201 12.83 14.96 -14.80
C ASP A 201 11.83 15.61 -13.85
N VAL A 202 12.02 16.89 -13.53
CA VAL A 202 11.21 17.59 -12.52
C VAL A 202 10.42 18.72 -13.16
N GLU A 203 9.10 18.55 -13.21
CA GLU A 203 8.18 19.57 -13.65
C GLU A 203 7.62 20.37 -12.47
N GLN A 204 7.77 21.70 -12.55
CA GLN A 204 7.24 22.62 -11.54
C GLN A 204 5.76 22.90 -11.77
N ILE A 205 4.96 22.84 -10.70
CA ILE A 205 3.52 23.13 -10.71
C ILE A 205 3.20 24.29 -9.79
N ASN A 206 2.53 25.31 -10.33
CA ASN A 206 2.03 26.44 -9.55
C ASN A 206 0.73 26.09 -8.80
N GLY A 207 0.85 25.33 -7.72
CA GLY A 207 -0.29 24.95 -6.88
C GLY A 207 -0.92 26.09 -6.06
N LYS A 208 -0.29 27.27 -5.99
CA LYS A 208 -0.93 28.48 -5.41
C LYS A 208 -2.07 28.99 -6.29
N GLU A 209 -1.95 28.85 -7.62
CA GLU A 209 -2.94 29.24 -8.61
C GLU A 209 -3.52 28.01 -9.33
N TRP A 210 -3.96 27.00 -8.57
CA TRP A 210 -4.31 25.68 -9.08
C TRP A 210 -5.20 25.67 -10.33
N GLU A 211 -6.28 26.46 -10.36
CA GLU A 211 -7.22 26.44 -11.50
C GLU A 211 -6.59 26.96 -12.79
N LYS A 212 -5.64 27.90 -12.69
CA LYS A 212 -4.87 28.40 -13.82
C LYS A 212 -3.79 27.39 -14.22
N ALA A 213 -3.02 26.89 -13.25
CA ALA A 213 -1.98 25.90 -13.47
C ALA A 213 -2.54 24.64 -14.15
N MET A 214 -3.73 24.17 -13.78
CA MET A 214 -4.34 23.02 -14.43
C MET A 214 -4.71 23.29 -15.89
N LYS A 215 -5.01 24.52 -16.30
CA LYS A 215 -5.29 24.85 -17.72
C LYS A 215 -4.01 24.87 -18.55
N GLU A 216 -2.92 25.33 -17.95
CA GLU A 216 -1.61 25.52 -18.59
C GLU A 216 -0.78 24.22 -18.62
N HIS A 217 -0.73 23.49 -17.51
CA HIS A 217 0.00 22.22 -17.35
C HIS A 217 -0.90 21.03 -17.73
N LYS A 218 -0.85 20.64 -19.01
CA LYS A 218 -1.61 19.48 -19.52
C LYS A 218 -0.95 18.14 -19.20
N THR A 219 0.36 18.12 -18.95
CA THR A 219 1.18 16.92 -18.70
C THR A 219 0.75 16.15 -17.45
N ILE A 220 0.43 16.85 -16.36
CA ILE A 220 -0.01 16.21 -15.11
C ILE A 220 -1.41 15.58 -15.21
N ARG A 221 -2.21 15.95 -16.22
CA ARG A 221 -3.58 15.45 -16.38
C ARG A 221 -3.55 14.07 -17.01
N GLY A 222 -4.17 13.10 -16.34
CA GLY A 222 -4.34 11.77 -16.89
C GLY A 222 -3.12 10.87 -16.76
N MET A 223 -2.14 11.24 -15.94
CA MET A 223 -1.01 10.36 -15.60
C MET A 223 -1.45 9.05 -14.94
N SER A 224 -2.62 9.02 -14.32
CA SER A 224 -3.23 7.80 -13.76
C SER A 224 -4.18 7.07 -14.70
N LYS A 225 -4.44 7.60 -15.90
CA LYS A 225 -5.30 6.92 -16.88
C LYS A 225 -4.52 5.81 -17.54
N SER A 226 -5.05 4.58 -17.45
CA SER A 226 -4.58 3.39 -18.15
C SER A 226 -4.83 3.48 -19.64
#